data_AF-A0A1X3CZ62-F1
#
_entry.id   AF-A0A1X3CZ62-F1
#
_cell.length_a   1.000
_cell.length_b   1.000
_cell.length_c   1.000
_cell.angle_alpha   90.00
_cell.angle_beta   90.00
_cell.angle_gamma   90.00
#
_symmetry.space_group_name_H-M   'P 1'
#
loop_
_entity.id
_entity.type
_entity.pdbx_description
1 polymer ?
#
loop_
_entity_poly.entity_id
_entity_poly.type
_entity_poly.pdbx_seq_one_letter_code
_entity_poly.pdbx_strand_id
1 'polypeptide(L)'
;MFHYLNSLLHRHGSVLYANLGINSILPGDILTHRYNHQKSIVAHIGRNHLLLVCSKGRISRIRKTKAVRTYCRSTTDVHGRHNVRKALRLATDALVSDKRLFTLLGLRTVDEDYLQQIKHNVDLAV
;
A
#
# COMPACT_ATOMS: atom_id res chain seq x y z
N MET A 1 16.91 -27.97 9.96
CA MET A 1 17.79 -26.86 10.42
C MET A 1 18.17 -25.92 9.25
N PHE A 2 17.25 -25.60 8.33
CA PHE A 2 17.51 -24.69 7.18
C PHE A 2 16.68 -23.39 7.22
N HIS A 3 15.65 -23.32 8.07
CA HIS A 3 14.78 -22.14 8.16
C HIS A 3 15.41 -20.96 8.89
N TYR A 4 16.45 -21.18 9.70
CA TYR A 4 17.11 -20.13 10.48
C TYR A 4 18.21 -19.39 9.71
N LEU A 5 18.77 -20.00 8.65
CA LEU A 5 19.75 -19.33 7.77
C LEU A 5 19.09 -18.31 6.84
N ASN A 6 17.85 -18.56 6.41
CA ASN A 6 17.10 -17.65 5.54
C ASN A 6 16.68 -16.35 6.24
N SER A 7 16.39 -16.39 7.55
CA SER A 7 15.97 -15.19 8.29
C SER A 7 17.11 -14.20 8.53
N LEU A 8 18.37 -14.65 8.53
CA LEU A 8 19.56 -13.81 8.72
C LEU A 8 20.06 -13.17 7.40
N LEU A 9 19.96 -13.87 6.26
CA LEU A 9 20.34 -13.32 4.95
C LEU A 9 19.37 -12.23 4.44
N HIS A 10 18.12 -12.21 4.93
CA HIS A 10 17.13 -11.19 4.55
C HIS A 10 17.30 -9.84 5.26
N ARG A 11 18.22 -9.71 6.24
CA ARG A 11 18.42 -8.44 6.95
C ARG A 11 19.34 -7.44 6.24
N HIS A 12 20.14 -7.86 5.26
CA HIS A 12 21.02 -6.94 4.52
C HIS A 12 21.22 -7.38 3.06
N GLY A 13 20.59 -6.67 2.11
CA GLY A 13 21.16 -6.49 0.75
C GLY A 13 20.55 -7.26 -0.42
N SER A 14 19.54 -8.12 -0.25
CA SER A 14 18.95 -8.82 -1.40
C SER A 14 17.82 -8.02 -2.04
N VAL A 15 18.05 -7.52 -3.26
CA VAL A 15 17.01 -6.86 -4.05
C VAL A 15 16.00 -7.90 -4.51
N LEU A 16 14.73 -7.75 -4.13
CA LEU A 16 13.66 -8.65 -4.58
C LEU A 16 13.43 -8.51 -6.10
N TYR A 17 13.00 -9.57 -6.76
CA TYR A 17 12.67 -9.55 -8.19
C TYR A 17 11.41 -8.74 -8.48
N ALA A 18 11.39 -8.02 -9.60
CA ALA A 18 10.21 -7.30 -10.05
C ALA A 18 9.21 -8.30 -10.66
N ASN A 19 8.01 -8.36 -10.08
CA ASN A 19 6.94 -9.29 -10.50
C ASN A 19 5.55 -8.62 -10.51
N LEU A 20 5.51 -7.29 -10.58
CA LEU A 20 4.27 -6.51 -10.61
C LEU A 20 3.99 -5.99 -12.02
N GLY A 21 2.75 -6.09 -12.48
CA GLY A 21 2.23 -5.38 -13.63
C GLY A 21 1.48 -4.12 -13.20
N ILE A 22 1.44 -3.09 -14.05
CA ILE A 22 0.72 -1.83 -13.75
C ILE A 22 -0.78 -2.09 -13.52
N ASN A 23 -1.36 -3.00 -14.30
CA ASN A 23 -2.80 -3.31 -14.25
C ASN A 23 -3.13 -4.49 -13.32
N SER A 24 -2.12 -5.18 -12.77
CA SER A 24 -2.32 -6.33 -11.89
C SER A 24 -2.42 -5.95 -10.42
N ILE A 25 -2.28 -4.66 -10.09
CA ILE A 25 -2.35 -4.14 -8.72
C ILE A 25 -3.81 -3.90 -8.39
N LEU A 26 -4.25 -4.45 -7.26
CA LEU A 26 -5.60 -4.33 -6.74
C LEU A 26 -5.58 -3.69 -5.34
N PRO A 27 -6.68 -3.04 -4.92
CA PRO A 27 -6.82 -2.63 -3.53
C PRO A 27 -6.64 -3.83 -2.60
N GLY A 28 -5.99 -3.64 -1.45
CA GLY A 28 -5.69 -4.70 -0.49
C GLY A 28 -4.46 -5.55 -0.81
N ASP A 29 -3.82 -5.34 -1.97
CA ASP A 29 -2.53 -5.95 -2.25
C ASP A 29 -1.49 -5.51 -1.24
N ILE A 30 -0.69 -6.47 -0.79
CA ILE A 30 0.49 -6.23 0.04
C ILE A 30 1.68 -6.11 -0.92
N LEU A 31 2.25 -4.91 -0.96
CA LEU A 31 3.43 -4.61 -1.73
C LEU A 31 4.63 -4.56 -0.79
N THR A 32 5.67 -5.31 -1.14
CA THR A 32 6.95 -5.30 -0.41
C THR A 32 7.95 -4.47 -1.20
N HIS A 33 8.54 -3.48 -0.55
CA HIS A 33 9.56 -2.64 -1.17
C HIS A 33 10.83 -3.45 -1.42
N ARG A 34 11.35 -3.43 -2.65
CA ARG A 34 12.39 -4.36 -3.11
C ARG A 34 13.74 -4.20 -2.39
N TYR A 35 14.03 -3.01 -1.88
CA TYR A 35 15.34 -2.67 -1.31
C TYR A 35 15.39 -2.69 0.23
N ASN A 36 14.27 -2.40 0.91
CA ASN A 36 14.23 -2.25 2.37
C ASN A 36 13.20 -3.19 3.01
N HIS A 37 12.56 -4.03 2.20
CA HIS A 37 11.59 -5.04 2.58
C HIS A 37 10.39 -4.52 3.39
N GLN A 38 10.15 -3.20 3.35
CA GLN A 38 8.99 -2.61 4.01
C GLN A 38 7.72 -3.00 3.27
N LYS A 39 6.73 -3.49 4.02
CA LYS A 39 5.42 -3.84 3.50
C LYS A 39 4.46 -2.66 3.56
N SER A 40 3.66 -2.51 2.54
CA SER A 40 2.58 -1.54 2.49
C SER A 40 1.38 -2.13 1.77
N ILE A 41 0.19 -1.78 2.21
CA ILE A 41 -1.05 -2.26 1.62
C ILE A 41 -1.59 -1.18 0.68
N VAL A 42 -2.09 -1.57 -0.49
CA VAL A 42 -2.73 -0.66 -1.43
C VAL A 42 -4.09 -0.26 -0.88
N ALA A 43 -4.26 1.00 -0.47
CA ALA A 43 -5.54 1.53 0.00
C ALA A 43 -6.39 2.05 -1.15
N HIS A 44 -5.78 2.69 -2.17
CA HIS A 44 -6.53 3.27 -3.28
C HIS A 44 -5.74 3.23 -4.58
N ILE A 45 -6.46 3.10 -5.70
CA ILE A 45 -5.93 3.10 -7.05
C ILE A 45 -6.54 4.26 -7.84
N GLY A 46 -5.79 5.35 -7.94
CA GLY A 46 -6.13 6.45 -8.83
C GLY A 46 -5.72 6.16 -10.27
N ARG A 47 -5.96 7.11 -11.18
CA ARG A 47 -5.62 6.97 -12.62
C ARG A 47 -4.15 6.60 -12.83
N ASN A 48 -3.24 7.43 -12.28
CA ASN A 48 -1.78 7.29 -12.45
C ASN A 48 -1.01 7.00 -11.15
N HIS A 49 -1.70 6.97 -10.02
CA HIS A 49 -1.09 6.86 -8.71
C HIS A 49 -1.77 5.80 -7.86
N LEU A 50 -1.04 5.31 -6.86
CA LEU A 50 -1.50 4.43 -5.81
C LEU A 50 -1.34 5.14 -4.48
N LEU A 51 -2.26 4.89 -3.56
CA LEU A 51 -2.02 5.14 -2.15
C LEU A 51 -1.62 3.86 -1.46
N LEU A 52 -0.46 3.89 -0.84
CA LEU A 52 0.07 2.81 -0.03
C LEU A 52 0.01 3.20 1.44
N VAL A 53 -0.47 2.29 2.27
CA VAL A 53 -0.55 2.46 3.72
C VAL A 53 0.36 1.43 4.37
N CYS A 54 1.33 1.89 5.16
CA CYS A 54 2.18 0.99 5.90
C CYS A 54 1.49 0.51 7.19
N SER A 55 2.05 -0.51 7.84
CA SER A 55 1.52 -1.03 9.11
C SER A 55 1.46 0.00 10.24
N LYS A 56 2.22 1.09 10.13
CA LYS A 56 2.23 2.22 11.08
C LYS A 56 1.18 3.30 10.76
N GLY A 57 0.28 3.05 9.80
CA GLY A 57 -0.75 4.01 9.38
C GLY A 57 -0.25 5.18 8.52
N ARG A 58 1.03 5.20 8.13
CA ARG A 58 1.52 6.25 7.22
C ARG A 58 1.01 6.01 5.82
N ILE A 59 0.45 7.05 5.23
CA ILE A 59 -0.01 7.07 3.85
C ILE A 59 1.10 7.63 2.96
N SER A 60 1.33 6.98 1.82
CA SER A 60 2.24 7.48 0.79
C SER A 60 1.57 7.39 -0.57
N ARG A 61 1.73 8.46 -1.37
CA ARG A 61 1.28 8.49 -2.75
C ARG A 61 2.44 8.18 -3.68
N ILE A 62 2.26 7.21 -4.56
CA ILE A 62 3.31 6.79 -5.50
C ILE A 62 2.73 6.65 -6.91
N ARG A 63 3.49 7.04 -7.94
CA ARG A 63 3.10 6.77 -9.34
C ARG A 63 3.07 5.28 -9.59
N LYS A 64 2.07 4.77 -10.31
CA LYS A 64 1.95 3.33 -10.66
C LYS A 64 3.23 2.77 -11.29
N THR A 65 3.81 3.52 -12.24
CA THR A 65 5.07 3.17 -12.90
C THR A 65 6.25 3.05 -11.94
N LYS A 66 6.31 3.93 -10.92
CA LYS A 66 7.31 3.84 -9.86
C LYS A 66 7.03 2.66 -8.93
N ALA A 67 5.78 2.42 -8.56
CA ALA A 67 5.40 1.30 -7.70
C ALA A 67 5.84 -0.05 -8.28
N VAL A 68 5.58 -0.28 -9.57
CA VAL A 68 5.99 -1.51 -10.27
C VAL A 68 7.50 -1.72 -10.28
N ARG A 69 8.30 -0.65 -10.34
CA ARG A 69 9.76 -0.75 -10.30
C ARG A 69 10.30 -0.94 -8.89
N THR A 70 9.66 -0.32 -7.90
CA THR A 70 10.18 -0.20 -6.53
C THR A 70 9.66 -1.30 -5.59
N TYR A 71 8.50 -1.88 -5.90
CA TYR A 71 7.86 -2.91 -5.09
C TYR A 71 7.78 -4.24 -5.85
N CYS A 72 7.48 -5.30 -5.10
CA CYS A 72 7.14 -6.62 -5.60
C CYS A 72 6.01 -7.21 -4.73
N ARG A 73 5.40 -8.28 -5.21
CA ARG A 73 4.42 -9.07 -4.45
C ARG A 73 5.13 -10.30 -3.89
N SER A 74 5.05 -10.53 -2.58
CA SER A 74 5.56 -11.77 -1.99
C SER A 74 4.55 -12.88 -2.23
N THR A 75 5.00 -14.08 -2.60
CA THR A 75 4.11 -15.26 -2.74
C THR A 75 3.54 -15.72 -1.41
N THR A 76 4.17 -15.35 -0.30
CA THR A 76 3.75 -15.66 1.06
C THR A 76 2.74 -14.66 1.63
N ASP A 77 2.53 -13.52 0.96
CA ASP A 77 1.57 -12.52 1.41
C ASP A 77 0.15 -12.94 1.02
N VAL A 78 -0.70 -13.13 2.03
CA VAL A 78 -2.11 -13.44 1.80
C VAL A 78 -2.81 -12.14 1.42
N HIS A 79 -3.26 -12.02 0.18
CA HIS A 79 -4.13 -10.93 -0.28
C HIS A 79 -5.60 -11.28 -0.01
N GLY A 80 -6.40 -10.29 0.36
CA GLY A 80 -7.82 -10.52 0.60
C GLY A 80 -8.57 -9.32 1.13
N ARG A 81 -9.90 -9.45 1.21
CA ARG A 81 -10.83 -8.39 1.66
C ARG A 81 -10.46 -7.83 3.03
N HIS A 82 -9.92 -8.65 3.93
CA HIS A 82 -9.45 -8.19 5.24
C HIS A 82 -8.36 -7.11 5.13
N ASN A 83 -7.39 -7.28 4.23
CA ASN A 83 -6.33 -6.30 4.01
C ASN A 83 -6.85 -5.03 3.36
N VAL A 84 -7.81 -5.15 2.43
CA VAL A 84 -8.51 -4.00 1.83
C VAL A 84 -9.13 -3.16 2.95
N ARG A 85 -9.95 -3.79 3.79
CA ARG A 85 -10.64 -3.13 4.90
C ARG A 85 -9.65 -2.51 5.89
N LYS A 86 -8.59 -3.23 6.24
CA LYS A 86 -7.54 -2.73 7.12
C LYS A 86 -6.83 -1.51 6.54
N ALA A 87 -6.45 -1.55 5.26
CA ALA A 87 -5.76 -0.45 4.61
C ALA A 87 -6.63 0.80 4.49
N LEU A 88 -7.90 0.62 4.11
CA LEU A 88 -8.84 1.73 3.98
C LEU A 88 -9.18 2.36 5.34
N ARG A 89 -9.33 1.57 6.40
CA ARG A 89 -9.50 2.09 7.77
C ARG A 89 -8.29 2.91 8.21
N LEU A 90 -7.08 2.34 8.11
CA LEU A 90 -5.85 3.06 8.46
C LEU A 90 -5.67 4.34 7.63
N ALA A 91 -6.04 4.33 6.34
CA ALA A 91 -6.02 5.53 5.52
C ALA A 91 -7.02 6.58 6.01
N THR A 92 -8.24 6.17 6.34
CA THR A 92 -9.29 7.06 6.84
C THR A 92 -8.87 7.69 8.16
N ASP A 93 -8.42 6.88 9.12
CA ASP A 93 -8.00 7.34 10.44
C ASP A 93 -6.84 8.34 10.35
N ALA A 94 -5.84 8.06 9.51
CA ALA A 94 -4.71 8.96 9.31
C ALA A 94 -5.12 10.29 8.68
N LEU A 95 -6.03 10.29 7.69
CA LEU A 95 -6.52 11.53 7.07
C LEU A 95 -7.42 12.35 8.01
N VAL A 96 -8.23 11.69 8.85
CA VAL A 96 -9.04 12.35 9.88
C VAL A 96 -8.14 12.97 10.94
N SER A 97 -7.09 12.26 11.35
CA SER A 97 -6.14 12.73 12.35
C SER A 97 -5.26 13.87 11.87
N ASP A 98 -4.84 13.89 10.60
CA ASP A 98 -3.99 14.94 10.03
C ASP A 98 -4.48 15.40 8.65
N LYS A 99 -5.28 16.47 8.66
CA LYS A 99 -5.81 17.10 7.45
C LYS A 99 -4.71 17.64 6.52
N ARG A 100 -3.48 17.87 7.00
CA ARG A 100 -2.36 18.35 6.14
C ARG A 100 -1.90 17.27 5.16
N LEU A 101 -2.24 15.99 5.40
CA LEU A 101 -1.90 14.88 4.51
C LEU A 101 -2.52 15.04 3.12
N PHE A 102 -3.69 15.68 2.96
CA PHE A 102 -4.26 15.97 1.64
C PHE A 102 -3.30 16.78 0.78
N THR A 103 -2.82 17.90 1.33
CA THR A 103 -1.87 18.79 0.68
C THR A 103 -0.52 18.10 0.44
N LEU A 104 0.00 17.38 1.43
CA LEU A 104 1.30 16.68 1.33
C LEU A 104 1.28 15.55 0.29
N LEU A 105 0.16 14.84 0.18
CA LEU A 105 -0.03 13.81 -0.84
C LEU A 105 -0.42 14.43 -2.19
N GLY A 106 -0.62 15.74 -2.28
CA GLY A 106 -1.06 16.44 -3.49
C GLY A 106 -2.42 15.94 -4.00
N LEU A 107 -3.27 15.44 -3.09
CA LEU A 107 -4.64 15.06 -3.37
C LEU A 107 -5.45 16.36 -3.33
N ARG A 108 -5.96 16.79 -4.49
CA ARG A 108 -6.76 18.01 -4.62
C ARG A 108 -8.06 17.68 -5.32
N THR A 109 -9.11 17.57 -4.51
CA THR A 109 -10.55 17.49 -4.80
C THR A 109 -11.17 17.60 -3.42
N VAL A 110 -12.07 18.57 -3.21
CA VAL A 110 -12.81 18.87 -1.96
C VAL A 110 -12.63 17.77 -0.91
N ASP A 111 -11.90 18.03 0.18
CA ASP A 111 -11.36 16.99 1.10
C ASP A 111 -12.40 15.95 1.55
N GLU A 112 -13.68 16.34 1.52
CA GLU A 112 -14.85 15.49 1.77
C GLU A 112 -15.04 14.39 0.72
N ASP A 113 -15.01 14.68 -0.58
CA ASP A 113 -15.25 13.70 -1.65
C ASP A 113 -14.23 12.56 -1.60
N TYR A 114 -12.98 12.90 -1.25
CA TYR A 114 -11.91 11.92 -1.15
C TYR A 114 -12.10 10.99 0.07
N LEU A 115 -12.42 11.56 1.23
CA LEU A 115 -12.73 10.79 2.44
C LEU A 115 -13.97 9.93 2.23
N GLN A 116 -15.01 10.48 1.59
CA GLN A 116 -16.23 9.77 1.25
C GLN A 116 -15.92 8.61 0.30
N GLN A 117 -15.06 8.79 -0.70
CA GLN A 117 -14.67 7.70 -1.60
C GLN A 117 -13.92 6.58 -0.88
N ILE A 118 -12.96 6.90 0.00
CA ILE A 118 -12.25 5.88 0.80
C ILE A 118 -13.25 5.16 1.72
N LYS A 119 -14.11 5.92 2.42
CA LYS A 119 -15.11 5.38 3.34
C LYS A 119 -16.10 4.47 2.61
N HIS A 120 -16.60 4.89 1.45
CA HIS A 120 -17.45 4.07 0.60
C HIS A 120 -16.77 2.76 0.19
N ASN A 121 -15.48 2.78 -0.15
CA ASN A 121 -14.72 1.57 -0.43
C ASN A 121 -14.56 0.65 0.80
N VAL A 122 -14.53 1.21 2.03
CA VAL A 122 -14.53 0.40 3.26
C VAL A 122 -15.82 -0.39 3.35
N ASP A 123 -16.94 0.26 3.05
CA ASP A 123 -18.29 -0.27 3.22
C ASP A 123 -18.68 -1.25 2.10
N LEU A 124 -18.20 -1.04 0.87
CA LEU A 124 -18.38 -1.97 -0.26
C LEU A 124 -17.53 -3.25 -0.16
N ALA A 125 -16.49 -3.27 0.68
CA ALA A 125 -15.60 -4.43 0.83
C ALA A 125 -16.18 -5.56 1.71
N VAL A 126 -17.49 -5.53 2.01
CA VAL A 126 -18.28 -6.58 2.71
C VAL A 126 -18.51 -7.76 1.76
#